data_AF-A0A257T893-F1
#
_entry.id   AF-A0A257T893-F1
#
_cell.length_a   1.000
_cell.length_b   1.000
_cell.length_c   1.000
_cell.angle_alpha   90.00
_cell.angle_beta   90.00
_cell.angle_gamma   90.00
#
_symmetry.space_group_name_H-M   'P 1'
#
loop_
_entity.id
_entity.type
_entity.pdbx_description
1 polymer ?
#
loop_
_entity_poly.entity_id
_entity_poly.type
_entity_poly.pdbx_seq_one_letter_code
_entity_poly.pdbx_strand_id
1 'polypeptide(L)'
;LRWSSEQLDREIETFLQGETGVAVDFEVGDALHKLQRLGLVTTDSDGLLQAVPIDRALELLDRAWDNLFRYNQDAPQAAAA
;
A
#
# COMPACT_ATOMS: atom_id res chain seq x y z
N LEU A 1 -6.55 14.64 -1.26
CA LEU A 1 -7.58 14.42 -0.21
C LEU A 1 -6.89 13.76 0.97
N ARG A 2 -7.26 14.15 2.20
CA ARG A 2 -6.74 13.57 3.44
C ARG A 2 -7.92 13.00 4.23
N TRP A 3 -7.73 11.84 4.83
CA TRP A 3 -8.81 11.07 5.47
C TRP A 3 -8.37 10.58 6.83
N SER A 4 -9.27 10.53 7.82
CA SER A 4 -9.08 9.62 8.95
C SER A 4 -9.34 8.18 8.51
N SER A 5 -8.85 7.20 9.28
CA SER A 5 -9.11 5.78 8.99
C SER A 5 -10.61 5.48 8.95
N GLU A 6 -11.38 6.01 9.89
CA GLU A 6 -12.83 5.79 9.99
C GLU A 6 -13.62 6.46 8.86
N GLN A 7 -13.16 7.62 8.38
CA GLN A 7 -13.80 8.26 7.23
C GLN A 7 -13.53 7.44 5.97
N LEU A 8 -12.29 7.00 5.77
CA LEU A 8 -11.90 6.19 4.61
C LEU A 8 -12.67 4.86 4.59
N ASP A 9 -12.81 4.22 5.74
CA ASP A 9 -13.57 2.99 5.92
C ASP A 9 -15.00 3.11 5.42
N ARG A 10 -15.76 4.07 5.98
CA ARG A 10 -17.15 4.32 5.60
C ARG A 10 -17.34 4.65 4.12
N GLU A 11 -16.41 5.40 3.53
CA GLU A 11 -16.48 5.71 2.10
C GLU A 11 -16.26 4.47 1.24
N ILE A 12 -15.33 3.58 1.63
CA ILE A 12 -15.10 2.32 0.92
C ILE A 12 -16.32 1.42 1.04
N GLU A 13 -16.91 1.28 2.23
CA GLU A 13 -18.13 0.48 2.43
C GLU A 13 -19.30 1.02 1.60
N THR A 14 -19.49 2.35 1.60
CA THR A 14 -20.53 3.01 0.81
C THR A 14 -20.33 2.79 -0.68
N PHE A 15 -19.08 2.91 -1.15
CA PHE A 15 -18.72 2.65 -2.54
C PHE A 15 -18.98 1.19 -2.92
N LEU A 16 -18.52 0.23 -2.12
CA LEU A 16 -18.71 -1.19 -2.38
C LEU A 16 -20.19 -1.57 -2.37
N GLN A 17 -20.98 -1.01 -1.45
CA GLN A 17 -22.43 -1.23 -1.44
C GLN A 17 -23.10 -0.67 -2.70
N GLY A 18 -22.69 0.52 -3.17
CA GLY A 18 -23.20 1.11 -4.40
C GLY A 18 -22.90 0.27 -5.65
N GLU A 19 -21.68 -0.24 -5.75
CA GLU A 19 -21.23 -1.02 -6.92
C GLU A 19 -21.72 -2.47 -6.93
N THR A 20 -21.84 -3.09 -5.75
CA THR A 20 -22.12 -4.53 -5.63
C THR A 20 -23.53 -4.84 -5.13
N GLY A 21 -24.22 -3.86 -4.52
CA GLY A 21 -25.49 -4.06 -3.83
C GLY A 21 -25.36 -4.78 -2.48
N VAL A 22 -24.15 -5.09 -2.02
CA VAL A 22 -23.89 -5.84 -0.79
C VAL A 22 -23.29 -4.91 0.27
N ALA A 23 -23.84 -4.96 1.48
CA ALA A 23 -23.21 -4.31 2.63
C ALA A 23 -21.95 -5.10 3.03
N VAL A 24 -20.80 -4.47 2.89
CA VAL A 24 -19.48 -5.05 3.22
C VAL A 24 -18.98 -4.35 4.47
N ASP A 25 -18.53 -5.13 5.46
CA ASP A 25 -17.74 -4.66 6.60
C ASP A 25 -16.27 -4.69 6.17
N PHE A 26 -15.72 -3.52 5.83
CA PHE A 26 -14.39 -3.44 5.23
C PHE A 26 -13.30 -3.39 6.31
N GLU A 27 -12.30 -4.27 6.25
CA GLU A 27 -11.20 -4.24 7.22
C GLU A 27 -10.14 -3.18 6.85
N VAL A 28 -10.44 -1.90 7.07
CA VAL A 28 -9.53 -0.79 6.73
C VAL A 28 -8.19 -0.88 7.44
N GLY A 29 -8.16 -1.41 8.66
CA GLY A 29 -6.95 -1.46 9.49
C GLY A 29 -5.85 -2.32 8.86
N ASP A 30 -6.18 -3.56 8.46
CA ASP A 30 -5.22 -4.46 7.82
C ASP A 30 -4.79 -3.93 6.43
N ALA A 31 -5.74 -3.38 5.66
CA ALA A 31 -5.44 -2.75 4.38
C ALA A 31 -4.45 -1.59 4.52
N LEU A 32 -4.70 -0.64 5.44
CA LEU A 32 -3.81 0.49 5.70
C LEU A 32 -2.45 0.06 6.22
N HIS A 33 -2.40 -0.92 7.11
CA HIS A 33 -1.13 -1.42 7.64
C HIS A 33 -0.24 -1.97 6.53
N LYS A 34 -0.81 -2.69 5.54
CA LYS A 34 -0.07 -3.16 4.36
C LYS A 34 0.43 -1.99 3.50
N LEU A 35 -0.41 -0.98 3.25
CA LEU A 35 -0.03 0.18 2.44
C LEU A 35 1.07 1.01 3.11
N GLN A 36 0.99 1.21 4.43
CA GLN A 36 2.02 1.90 5.21
C GLN A 36 3.34 1.11 5.21
N ARG A 37 3.29 -0.21 5.38
CA ARG A 37 4.48 -1.08 5.31
C ARG A 37 5.17 -0.99 3.95
N LEU A 38 4.41 -0.85 2.87
CA LEU A 38 4.92 -0.63 1.51
C LEU A 38 5.32 0.82 1.21
N GLY A 39 5.11 1.74 2.16
CA GLY A 39 5.39 3.17 2.00
C GLY A 39 4.43 3.91 1.06
N LEU A 40 3.30 3.30 0.71
CA LEU A 40 2.33 3.82 -0.26
C LEU A 40 1.38 4.85 0.35
N VAL A 41 1.20 4.78 1.67
CA VAL A 41 0.40 5.73 2.45
C VAL A 41 1.25 6.24 3.60
N THR A 42 1.22 7.55 3.80
CA THR A 42 1.81 8.23 4.95
C THR A 42 0.72 8.76 5.87
N THR A 43 1.04 8.84 7.15
CA THR A 43 0.20 9.52 8.15
C THR A 43 0.90 10.81 8.56
N ASP A 44 0.19 11.94 8.55
CA ASP A 44 0.73 13.23 9.00
C ASP A 44 0.68 13.37 10.54
N SER A 45 1.15 14.51 11.06
CA SER A 45 1.16 14.81 12.50
C SER A 45 -0.23 14.83 13.12
N ASP A 46 -1.27 15.03 12.33
CA ASP A 46 -2.66 15.13 12.77
C ASP A 46 -3.38 13.77 12.67
N GLY A 47 -2.65 12.71 12.30
CA GLY A 47 -3.21 11.37 12.15
C GLY A 47 -3.95 11.16 10.82
N LEU A 48 -3.85 12.09 9.88
CA LEU A 48 -4.54 12.00 8.60
C LEU A 48 -3.71 11.21 7.57
N LEU A 49 -4.42 10.38 6.82
CA LEU A 49 -3.87 9.52 5.80
C LEU A 49 -3.71 10.28 4.49
N GLN A 50 -2.55 10.12 3.85
CA GLN A 50 -2.25 10.66 2.55
C GLN A 50 -1.53 9.60 1.70
N ALA A 51 -2.07 9.31 0.52
CA ALA A 51 -1.40 8.47 -0.47
C ALA A 51 -0.24 9.22 -1.13
N VAL A 52 0.83 8.49 -1.48
CA VAL A 52 1.91 9.04 -2.30
C VAL A 52 1.45 9.22 -3.76
N PRO A 53 2.10 10.10 -4.55
CA PRO A 53 1.83 10.20 -5.99
C PRO A 53 2.01 8.86 -6.71
N ILE A 54 1.22 8.61 -7.76
CA ILE A 54 1.20 7.32 -8.46
C ILE A 54 2.58 6.91 -9.00
N ASP A 55 3.34 7.85 -9.57
CA ASP A 55 4.69 7.58 -10.07
C ASP A 55 5.60 7.06 -8.96
N ARG A 56 5.49 7.66 -7.77
CA ARG A 56 6.25 7.24 -6.59
C ARG A 56 5.78 5.89 -6.05
N ALA A 57 4.47 5.63 -6.08
CA ALA A 57 3.91 4.34 -5.68
C ALA A 57 4.46 3.20 -6.55
N LEU A 58 4.54 3.41 -7.86
CA LEU A 58 5.09 2.44 -8.81
C LEU A 58 6.56 2.11 -8.49
N GLU A 59 7.40 3.13 -8.25
CA GLU A 59 8.79 2.92 -7.83
C GLU A 59 8.93 2.13 -6.51
N LEU A 60 8.04 2.39 -5.55
CA LEU A 60 8.07 1.71 -4.25
C LEU A 60 7.67 0.23 -4.39
N LEU A 61 6.67 -0.05 -5.21
CA LEU A 61 6.25 -1.42 -5.51
C LEU A 61 7.34 -2.20 -6.24
N ASP A 62 7.97 -1.61 -7.25
CA ASP A 62 9.07 -2.21 -8.01
C ASP A 62 10.22 -2.64 -7.07
N ARG A 63 10.66 -1.71 -6.21
CA ARG A 63 11.67 -2.00 -5.17
C ARG A 63 11.22 -3.10 -4.21
N ALA A 64 9.95 -3.13 -3.81
CA ALA A 64 9.45 -4.15 -2.90
C ALA A 64 9.50 -5.54 -3.55
N TRP A 65 9.18 -5.62 -4.84
CA TRP A 65 9.24 -6.85 -5.63
C TRP A 65 10.68 -7.34 -5.86
N ASP A 66 11.60 -6.44 -6.23
CA ASP A 66 13.02 -6.76 -6.44
C ASP A 66 13.66 -7.36 -5.18
N ASN A 67 13.24 -6.90 -4.01
CA ASN A 67 13.78 -7.35 -2.72
C ASN A 67 13.10 -8.61 -2.16
N LEU A 68 12.02 -9.09 -2.78
CA LEU A 68 11.24 -10.23 -2.27
C LEU A 68 11.95 -11.57 -2.52
N PHE A 69 12.74 -11.69 -3.58
CA PHE A 69 13.45 -12.93 -3.96
C PHE A 69 14.96 -12.71 -4.04
N ARG A 70 15.68 -13.03 -2.97
CA ARG A 70 17.16 -12.94 -2.93
C ARG A 70 17.87 -14.21 -3.43
N TYR A 71 17.17 -15.09 -4.14
CA TYR A 71 17.70 -16.40 -4.57
C TYR A 71 18.98 -16.30 -5.40
N ASN A 72 19.16 -15.22 -6.17
CA ASN A 72 20.34 -15.02 -7.03
C ASN A 72 21.50 -14.24 -6.38
N GLN A 73 21.41 -13.86 -5.09
CA GLN A 73 22.47 -13.06 -4.45
C GLN A 73 23.67 -13.91 -3.96
N ASP A 74 23.57 -15.25 -4.01
CA ASP A 74 24.65 -16.19 -3.62
C ASP A 74 25.34 -16.87 -4.82
N ALA A 75 25.01 -16.49 -6.07
CA ALA A 75 25.79 -16.96 -7.21
C ALA A 75 27.18 -16.29 -7.17
N PRO A 76 28.30 -17.04 -7.20
CA PRO A 76 29.62 -16.44 -7.23
C PRO A 76 29.70 -15.51 -8.44
N GLN A 77 30.01 -14.24 -8.19
CA GLN A 77 30.29 -13.27 -9.24
C GLN A 77 31.47 -13.82 -10.04
N ALA A 78 31.20 -14.31 -11.24
CA ALA A 78 32.24 -14.77 -12.15
C ALA A 78 33.23 -13.62 -12.33
N ALA A 79 34.46 -13.86 -11.88
CA ALA A 79 35.54 -12.88 -11.88
C ALA A 79 35.63 -12.23 -13.26
N ALA A 80 35.46 -10.91 -13.31
CA ALA A 80 35.75 -10.12 -14.49
C ALA A 80 37.24 -10.30 -14.82
N ALA A 81 37.51 -10.90 -15.97
CA ALA A 81 38.84 -11.02 -16.59
C ALA A 81 39.12 -9.79 -17.47
#